data_AF-A0A3S1BXJ4-F1
#
_entry.id   AF-A0A3S1BXJ4-F1
#
_cell.length_a   1.000
_cell.length_b   1.000
_cell.length_c   1.000
_cell.angle_alpha   90.00
_cell.angle_beta   90.00
_cell.angle_gamma   90.00
#
_symmetry.space_group_name_H-M   'P 1'
#
loop_
_entity.id
_entity.type
_entity.pdbx_description
1 polymer ?
#
loop_
_entity_poly.entity_id
_entity_poly.type
_entity_poly.pdbx_seq_one_letter_code
_entity_poly.pdbx_strand_id
1 'polypeptide(L)'
;MIKPRASRRIPDCTRCRFYCGNPYLFCAVVPDGPDGETCPYFAPDPDAEEPELWEPEGARYINNELVIERISYGTRQAPQHLTTEQQLHIIDNHPLFTGKCPQCGHTFNRDYTAIIHFDCPECGWVDDSI
;
A
#
# COMPACT_ATOMS: atom_id res chain seq x y z
N MET A 1 -2.70 -36.07 46.50
CA MET A 1 -1.93 -35.15 45.63
C MET A 1 -2.59 -35.12 44.26
N ILE A 2 -3.32 -34.06 43.95
CA ILE A 2 -3.87 -33.83 42.61
C ILE A 2 -2.69 -33.36 41.76
N LYS A 3 -2.26 -34.14 40.77
CA LYS A 3 -1.26 -33.68 39.80
C LYS A 3 -1.91 -32.53 39.01
N PRO A 4 -1.26 -31.35 38.88
CA PRO A 4 -1.78 -30.31 38.00
C PRO A 4 -1.86 -30.89 36.58
N ARG A 5 -3.07 -30.89 36.01
CA ARG A 5 -3.25 -31.22 34.60
C ARG A 5 -2.61 -30.11 33.79
N ALA A 6 -1.79 -30.48 32.80
CA ALA A 6 -1.25 -29.50 31.85
C ALA A 6 -2.41 -28.94 31.03
N SER A 7 -2.55 -27.62 31.01
CA SER A 7 -3.54 -26.94 30.17
C SER A 7 -3.16 -27.07 28.70
N ARG A 8 -4.13 -27.45 27.85
CA ARG A 8 -3.91 -27.62 26.42
C ARG A 8 -4.20 -26.32 25.68
N ARG A 9 -3.24 -25.84 24.91
CA ARG A 9 -3.36 -24.63 24.09
C ARG A 9 -3.28 -24.97 22.61
N ILE A 10 -4.21 -24.44 21.82
CA ILE A 10 -4.15 -24.43 20.36
C ILE A 10 -3.74 -23.03 19.85
N PRO A 11 -3.24 -22.89 18.61
CA PRO A 11 -2.78 -21.60 18.07
C PRO A 11 -3.84 -20.50 18.12
N ASP A 12 -5.10 -20.86 17.83
CA ASP A 12 -6.21 -19.89 17.77
C ASP A 12 -6.61 -19.33 19.15
N CYS A 13 -6.20 -19.96 20.25
CA CYS A 13 -6.57 -19.51 21.58
C CYS A 13 -6.17 -18.06 21.84
N THR A 14 -5.01 -17.58 21.36
CA THR A 14 -4.57 -16.20 21.61
C THR A 14 -5.41 -15.15 20.91
N ARG A 15 -6.18 -15.55 19.91
CA ARG A 15 -7.06 -14.67 19.12
C ARG A 15 -8.51 -14.69 19.62
N CYS A 16 -8.80 -15.53 20.61
CA CYS A 16 -10.14 -15.69 21.14
C CYS A 16 -10.42 -14.65 22.22
N ARG A 17 -11.61 -14.05 22.21
CA ARG A 17 -12.09 -13.11 23.25
C ARG A 17 -12.07 -13.66 24.68
N PHE A 18 -12.05 -14.99 24.82
CA PHE A 18 -12.03 -15.65 26.12
C PHE A 18 -10.61 -15.94 26.62
N TYR A 19 -9.58 -15.53 25.88
CA TYR A 19 -8.19 -15.65 26.27
C TYR A 19 -7.84 -14.66 27.37
N CYS A 20 -7.39 -15.18 28.52
CA CYS A 20 -7.14 -14.36 29.70
C CYS A 20 -5.66 -13.94 29.85
N GLY A 21 -4.76 -14.42 28.99
CA GLY A 21 -3.34 -14.03 29.04
C GLY A 21 -2.57 -14.47 30.29
N ASN A 22 -3.17 -15.30 31.16
CA ASN A 22 -2.60 -15.68 32.45
C ASN A 22 -2.18 -17.16 32.47
N PRO A 23 -1.00 -17.52 33.02
CA PRO A 23 -0.54 -18.91 33.12
C PRO A 23 -1.39 -19.81 34.02
N TYR A 24 -2.14 -19.25 34.98
CA TYR A 24 -2.99 -20.00 35.91
C TYR A 24 -4.44 -20.14 35.45
N LEU A 25 -4.93 -19.19 34.65
CA LEU A 25 -6.25 -19.22 34.05
C LEU A 25 -6.12 -18.69 32.63
N PHE A 26 -5.94 -19.60 31.67
CA PHE A 26 -5.63 -19.25 30.30
C PHE A 26 -6.91 -18.93 29.47
N CYS A 27 -8.03 -19.58 29.76
CA CYS A 27 -9.32 -19.36 29.11
C CYS A 27 -10.45 -19.25 30.15
N ALA A 28 -11.34 -18.26 29.98
CA ALA A 28 -12.46 -18.03 30.88
C ALA A 28 -13.58 -19.10 30.77
N VAL A 29 -13.66 -19.81 29.64
CA VAL A 29 -14.72 -20.77 29.33
C VAL A 29 -14.27 -22.21 29.57
N VAL A 30 -13.06 -22.54 29.14
CA VAL A 30 -12.48 -23.90 29.28
C VAL A 30 -11.08 -23.78 29.87
N PRO A 31 -10.94 -23.71 31.21
CA PRO A 31 -9.65 -23.48 31.87
C PRO A 31 -8.58 -24.51 31.51
N ASP A 32 -8.97 -25.77 31.29
CA ASP A 32 -8.08 -26.88 30.91
C ASP A 32 -7.73 -26.91 29.41
N GLY A 33 -8.45 -26.12 28.59
CA GLY A 33 -8.34 -26.13 27.13
C GLY A 33 -9.22 -27.18 26.44
N PRO A 34 -9.39 -27.09 25.10
CA PRO A 34 -10.21 -28.03 24.34
C PRO A 34 -9.51 -29.39 24.16
N ASP A 35 -10.28 -30.48 24.14
CA ASP A 35 -9.77 -31.84 23.87
C ASP A 35 -9.43 -32.09 22.40
N GLY A 36 -9.90 -31.24 21.48
CA GLY A 36 -9.69 -31.34 20.04
C GLY A 36 -8.60 -30.43 19.49
N GLU A 37 -8.41 -30.46 18.17
CA GLU A 37 -7.59 -29.48 17.43
C GLU A 37 -8.31 -28.15 17.22
N THR A 38 -9.64 -28.16 17.37
CA THR A 38 -10.50 -26.99 17.28
C THR A 38 -11.23 -26.74 18.61
N CYS A 39 -11.54 -25.48 18.89
CA CYS A 39 -12.28 -25.09 20.09
C CYS A 39 -13.75 -24.82 19.74
N PRO A 40 -14.72 -25.51 20.37
CA PRO A 40 -16.15 -25.26 20.11
C PRO A 40 -16.64 -23.90 20.63
N TYR A 41 -15.85 -23.24 21.48
CA TYR A 41 -16.14 -21.92 22.06
C TYR A 41 -15.27 -20.81 21.47
N PHE A 42 -14.55 -21.07 20.38
CA PHE A 42 -13.76 -20.03 19.73
C PHE A 42 -14.68 -18.90 19.27
N ALA A 43 -14.38 -17.70 19.74
CA ALA A 43 -15.00 -16.47 19.27
C ALA A 43 -13.90 -15.41 19.15
N PRO A 44 -13.70 -14.79 17.98
CA PRO A 44 -12.78 -13.67 17.84
C PRO A 44 -13.25 -12.51 18.72
N ASP A 45 -12.29 -11.74 19.22
CA ASP A 45 -12.59 -10.52 19.95
C ASP A 45 -13.15 -9.46 18.98
N PRO A 46 -14.40 -8.99 19.18
CA PRO A 46 -14.95 -7.93 18.33
C PRO A 46 -14.19 -6.61 18.44
N ASP A 47 -13.48 -6.40 19.55
CA ASP A 47 -12.70 -5.20 19.83
C ASP A 47 -11.19 -5.41 19.61
N ALA A 48 -10.79 -6.55 19.03
CA ALA A 48 -9.39 -6.75 18.66
C ALA A 48 -8.98 -5.71 17.61
N GLU A 49 -8.08 -4.81 18.00
CA GLU A 49 -7.39 -3.93 17.06
C GLU A 49 -6.71 -4.79 16.00
N GLU A 50 -6.99 -4.48 14.73
CA GLU A 50 -6.22 -5.08 13.63
C GLU A 50 -4.74 -4.73 13.87
N PRO A 51 -3.82 -5.70 13.70
CA PRO A 51 -2.40 -5.43 13.96
C PRO A 51 -1.97 -4.23 13.12
N GLU A 52 -1.50 -3.17 13.77
CA GLU A 52 -0.92 -2.01 13.09
C GLU A 52 0.22 -2.50 12.21
N LEU A 53 0.03 -2.48 10.88
CA LEU A 53 1.10 -2.78 9.95
C LEU A 53 2.14 -1.66 10.08
N TRP A 54 3.36 -2.02 10.45
CA TRP A 54 4.46 -1.08 10.51
C TRP A 54 4.71 -0.43 9.14
N GLU A 55 4.83 0.90 9.11
CA GLU A 55 5.24 1.68 7.95
C GLU A 55 6.40 2.65 8.30
N PRO A 56 7.43 2.77 7.44
CA PRO A 56 8.48 3.78 7.60
C PRO A 56 7.96 5.18 7.22
N GLU A 57 8.61 6.22 7.73
CA GLU A 57 8.29 7.62 7.39
C GLU A 57 8.42 7.84 5.88
N GLY A 58 7.31 8.27 5.23
CA GLY A 58 7.26 8.45 3.78
C GLY A 58 6.90 7.19 2.98
N ALA A 59 6.36 6.15 3.61
CA ALA A 59 5.74 5.02 2.90
C ALA A 59 4.31 4.78 3.41
N ARG A 60 3.50 4.15 2.57
CA ARG A 60 2.13 3.75 2.91
C ARG A 60 1.73 2.48 2.17
N TYR A 61 0.78 1.73 2.73
CA TYR A 61 0.22 0.57 2.03
C TYR A 61 -0.85 0.98 1.02
N ILE A 62 -0.73 0.51 -0.22
CA ILE A 62 -1.75 0.62 -1.27
C ILE A 62 -2.05 -0.80 -1.75
N ASN A 63 -3.29 -1.26 -1.65
CA ASN A 63 -3.70 -2.63 -2.03
C ASN A 63 -2.81 -3.72 -1.38
N ASN A 64 -2.50 -3.58 -0.08
CA ASN A 64 -1.61 -4.47 0.67
C ASN A 64 -0.14 -4.50 0.20
N GLU A 65 0.28 -3.59 -0.67
CA GLU A 65 1.67 -3.41 -1.08
C GLU A 65 2.27 -2.15 -0.44
N LEU A 66 3.48 -2.25 0.11
CA LEU A 66 4.18 -1.11 0.70
C LEU A 66 4.75 -0.22 -0.42
N VAL A 67 4.20 0.97 -0.59
CA VAL A 67 4.64 1.94 -1.60
C VAL A 67 5.40 3.07 -0.93
N ILE A 68 6.63 3.30 -1.37
CA ILE A 68 7.45 4.44 -0.93
C ILE A 68 6.96 5.69 -1.66
N GLU A 69 6.48 6.69 -0.93
CA GLU A 69 6.22 8.00 -1.50
C GLU A 69 7.56 8.60 -1.93
N ARG A 70 7.69 8.97 -3.22
CA ARG A 70 8.90 9.62 -3.72
C ARG A 70 9.01 11.02 -3.12
N ILE A 71 9.65 11.13 -1.96
CA ILE A 71 10.07 12.42 -1.40
C ILE A 71 11.45 12.73 -1.98
N SER A 72 11.52 13.54 -3.02
CA SER A 72 12.81 14.05 -3.53
C SER A 72 13.38 15.07 -2.54
N TYR A 73 14.47 14.72 -1.83
CA TYR A 73 15.19 15.65 -0.96
C TYR A 73 15.56 16.93 -1.71
N GLY A 74 15.12 18.09 -1.21
CA GLY A 74 15.55 19.40 -1.68
C GLY A 74 14.71 20.04 -2.79
N THR A 75 13.70 19.37 -3.33
CA THR A 75 12.71 20.00 -4.20
C THR A 75 11.34 19.63 -3.66
N ARG A 76 10.57 20.63 -3.22
CA ARG A 76 9.12 20.49 -3.05
C ARG A 76 8.55 20.25 -4.45
N GLN A 77 8.65 19.03 -4.97
CA GLN A 77 7.73 18.63 -6.01
C GLN A 77 6.39 18.62 -5.30
N ALA A 78 5.57 19.62 -5.60
CA ALA A 78 4.16 19.58 -5.27
C ALA A 78 3.68 18.18 -5.64
N PRO A 79 2.86 17.51 -4.80
CA PRO A 79 2.24 16.25 -5.20
C PRO A 79 1.73 16.48 -6.61
N GLN A 80 2.22 15.72 -7.59
CA GLN A 80 1.80 15.86 -8.96
C GLN A 80 0.31 15.52 -8.94
N HIS A 81 -0.52 16.53 -8.72
CA HIS A 81 -1.96 16.42 -8.49
C HIS A 81 -2.65 16.25 -9.84
N LEU A 82 -2.03 15.45 -10.71
CA LEU A 82 -2.60 14.96 -11.93
C LEU A 82 -3.47 13.77 -11.52
N THR A 83 -4.77 13.89 -11.76
CA THR A 83 -5.64 12.73 -11.67
C THR A 83 -5.17 11.66 -12.65
N THR A 84 -5.60 10.41 -12.46
CA THR A 84 -5.23 9.31 -13.38
C THR A 84 -5.61 9.65 -14.82
N GLU A 85 -6.74 10.31 -15.06
CA GLU A 85 -7.14 10.73 -16.40
C GLU A 85 -6.18 11.77 -16.99
N GLN A 86 -5.70 12.71 -16.19
CA GLN A 86 -4.74 13.72 -16.63
C GLN A 86 -3.37 13.09 -16.94
N GLN A 87 -2.94 12.11 -16.15
CA GLN A 87 -1.71 11.35 -16.43
C GLN A 87 -1.81 10.58 -17.76
N LEU A 88 -2.93 9.90 -17.98
CA LEU A 88 -3.19 9.19 -19.24
C LEU A 88 -3.21 10.16 -20.42
N HIS A 89 -3.84 11.32 -20.26
CA HIS A 89 -3.87 12.35 -21.30
C HIS A 89 -2.47 12.80 -21.73
N ILE A 90 -1.53 12.93 -20.78
CA ILE A 90 -0.14 13.28 -21.08
C ILE A 90 0.54 12.14 -21.85
N ILE A 91 0.37 10.88 -21.42
CA ILE A 91 0.95 9.71 -22.11
C ILE A 91 0.48 9.63 -23.56
N ASP A 92 -0.80 9.92 -23.80
CA ASP A 92 -1.42 9.77 -25.11
C ASP A 92 -1.15 10.94 -26.06
N ASN A 93 -0.83 12.14 -25.56
CA ASN A 93 -0.75 13.35 -26.38
C ASN A 93 0.61 14.05 -26.36
N HIS A 94 1.46 13.82 -25.35
CA HIS A 94 2.70 14.58 -25.21
C HIS A 94 3.80 14.10 -26.18
N PRO A 95 4.53 15.01 -26.87
CA PRO A 95 5.59 14.65 -27.82
C PRO A 95 6.71 13.77 -27.23
N LEU A 96 6.96 13.88 -25.93
CA LEU A 96 7.91 13.00 -25.21
C LEU A 96 7.57 11.51 -25.38
N PHE A 97 6.28 11.17 -25.38
CA PHE A 97 5.81 9.79 -25.49
C PHE A 97 5.43 9.44 -26.94
N THR A 98 4.67 10.32 -27.60
CA THR A 98 4.12 10.06 -28.94
C THR A 98 5.11 10.36 -30.07
N GLY A 99 6.11 11.21 -29.83
CA GLY A 99 7.00 11.77 -30.86
C GLY A 99 6.32 12.75 -31.82
N LYS A 100 5.08 13.18 -31.53
CA LYS A 100 4.28 14.05 -32.42
C LYS A 100 3.73 15.24 -31.68
N CYS A 101 3.61 16.37 -32.37
CA CYS A 101 2.92 17.56 -31.84
C CYS A 101 1.42 17.24 -31.65
N PRO A 102 0.82 17.53 -30.47
CA PRO A 102 -0.59 17.26 -30.21
C PRO A 102 -1.55 18.09 -31.08
N GLN A 103 -1.10 19.24 -31.58
CA GLN A 103 -1.97 20.17 -32.31
C GLN A 103 -1.96 19.96 -33.83
N CYS A 104 -0.79 19.72 -34.43
CA CYS A 104 -0.65 19.59 -35.89
C CYS A 104 -0.13 18.23 -36.36
N GLY A 105 0.30 17.35 -35.45
CA GLY A 105 0.83 16.04 -35.79
C GLY A 105 2.27 16.03 -36.33
N HIS A 106 2.99 17.16 -36.28
CA HIS A 106 4.39 17.24 -36.69
C HIS A 106 5.25 16.24 -35.91
N THR A 107 6.02 15.41 -36.63
CA THR A 107 6.92 14.41 -36.04
C THR A 107 8.25 15.02 -35.64
N PHE A 108 8.59 14.95 -34.37
CA PHE A 108 9.87 15.40 -33.85
C PHE A 108 10.98 14.38 -34.18
N ASN A 109 12.18 14.87 -34.50
CA ASN A 109 13.34 14.03 -34.73
C ASN A 109 13.84 13.48 -33.37
N ARG A 110 13.88 12.15 -33.24
CA ARG A 110 14.29 11.43 -32.02
C ARG A 110 15.81 11.24 -31.88
N ASP A 111 16.60 11.70 -32.86
CA ASP A 111 18.05 11.48 -32.90
C ASP A 111 18.82 12.35 -31.88
N TYR A 112 18.19 13.36 -31.29
CA TYR A 112 18.83 14.21 -30.28
C TYR A 112 18.57 13.71 -28.87
N THR A 113 19.62 13.20 -28.23
CA THR A 113 19.69 12.73 -26.84
C THR A 113 19.47 13.81 -25.77
N ALA A 114 18.95 14.99 -26.13
CA ALA A 114 18.79 16.14 -25.23
C ALA A 114 17.72 17.13 -25.74
N ILE A 115 16.55 16.67 -26.18
CA ILE A 115 15.43 17.60 -26.41
C ILE A 115 14.85 17.98 -25.05
N ILE A 116 15.23 19.17 -24.57
CA ILE A 116 14.77 19.75 -23.30
C ILE A 116 13.43 20.50 -23.49
N HIS A 117 13.11 20.91 -24.73
CA HIS A 117 11.90 21.66 -25.06
C HIS A 117 11.25 21.11 -26.34
N PHE A 118 9.94 20.88 -26.31
CA PHE A 118 9.17 20.38 -27.46
C PHE A 118 8.41 21.52 -28.15
N ASP A 119 9.15 22.43 -28.75
CA ASP A 119 8.55 23.57 -29.45
C ASP A 119 8.25 23.19 -30.90
N CYS A 120 6.99 23.25 -31.30
CA CYS A 120 6.56 22.86 -32.63
C CYS A 120 6.82 23.99 -33.64
N PRO A 121 7.67 23.78 -34.66
CA PRO A 121 7.98 24.82 -35.66
C PRO A 121 6.82 25.09 -36.64
N GLU A 122 5.88 24.15 -36.77
CA GLU A 122 4.78 24.24 -37.75
C GLU A 122 3.59 25.05 -37.22
N CYS A 123 3.19 24.81 -35.97
CA CYS A 123 1.98 25.42 -35.40
C CYS A 123 2.24 26.30 -34.18
N GLY A 124 3.50 26.45 -33.75
CA GLY A 124 3.88 27.28 -32.62
C GLY A 124 3.40 26.76 -31.25
N TRP A 125 3.06 25.47 -31.15
CA TRP A 125 2.77 24.84 -29.86
C TRP A 125 4.06 24.74 -29.03
N VAL A 126 4.00 25.12 -27.75
CA VAL A 126 5.14 25.15 -26.82
C VAL A 126 4.79 24.32 -25.60
N ASP A 127 5.75 23.53 -25.12
CA ASP A 127 5.62 22.76 -23.87
C ASP A 127 5.99 23.65 -22.66
N ASP A 128 5.01 24.38 -22.13
CA ASP A 128 5.18 25.28 -20.97
C ASP A 128 5.20 24.53 -19.61
N SER A 129 5.44 23.22 -19.61
CA SER A 129 5.34 22.36 -18.42
C SER A 129 6.62 22.37 -17.56
N ILE A 130 6.92 23.48 -16.87
CA ILE A 130 7.92 23.50 -15.77
C ILE A 130 7.34 24.12 -14.51
#